data_AF-A0A090KF23-F1
#
_entry.id   AF-A0A090KF23-F1
#
_cell.length_a   1.000
_cell.length_b   1.000
_cell.length_c   1.000
_cell.angle_alpha   90.00
_cell.angle_beta   90.00
_cell.angle_gamma   90.00
#
_symmetry.space_group_name_H-M   'P 1'
#
loop_
_entity.id
_entity.type
_entity.pdbx_description
1 polymer ?
#
loop_
_entity_poly.entity_id
_entity_poly.type
_entity_poly.pdbx_seq_one_letter_code
_entity_poly.pdbx_strand_id
1 'polypeptide(L)'
;MFRLITPTTEAELKAYYHFRWQVLREPWRQPEGSERDAYDDTSQHRMILDGRGQPIAIGRLYLTPDNDGQIRYMAVSSNYRGKGIGALIMVALESYARQEGAKRLVCNAREEAIPFYVRNGFENQGELSDERGPIRHQQMLKQLDPLADVLRRPDWCAELQDRWEKEIPISDKMGIKITQYTGYRFEVGAVLNANLNPHNTMFAGSIFTMGTLTAWGMVWLLLKERGLDTTSIMLVDSHIRYRQPITETPKGITSLHCLQGDFDRLKSGKRARVKVTVALCNGDTPAAEFSGTFMLIRE
;
A
#
# COMPACT_ATOMS: atom_id res chain seq x y z
N MET A 1 29.13 2.04 2.93
CA MET A 1 27.86 1.35 2.59
C MET A 1 26.88 1.61 3.73
N PHE A 2 25.61 1.91 3.44
CA PHE A 2 24.57 2.09 4.46
C PHE A 2 23.52 1.01 4.29
N ARG A 3 22.90 0.57 5.39
CA ARG A 3 21.85 -0.46 5.37
C ARG A 3 20.61 0.04 6.10
N LEU A 4 19.48 0.13 5.40
CA LEU A 4 18.17 0.39 5.99
C LEU A 4 17.60 -0.92 6.53
N ILE A 5 17.15 -0.92 7.79
CA ILE A 5 16.53 -2.07 8.45
C ILE A 5 15.29 -1.66 9.25
N THR A 6 14.46 -2.66 9.56
CA THR A 6 13.47 -2.62 10.64
C THR A 6 14.10 -3.32 11.85
N PRO A 7 14.30 -2.65 13.00
CA PRO A 7 14.81 -3.31 14.19
C PRO A 7 13.77 -4.32 14.70
N THR A 8 14.15 -5.59 14.85
CA THR A 8 13.25 -6.64 15.35
C THR A 8 13.84 -7.40 16.54
N THR A 9 15.17 -7.40 16.67
CA THR A 9 15.83 -8.02 17.83
C THR A 9 15.94 -7.04 18.99
N GLU A 10 16.04 -7.57 20.21
CA GLU A 10 16.23 -6.76 21.43
C GLU A 10 17.48 -5.86 21.33
N ALA A 11 18.57 -6.39 20.77
CA ALA A 11 19.81 -5.63 20.58
C ALA A 11 19.64 -4.46 19.60
N GLU A 12 18.91 -4.65 18.49
CA GLU A 12 18.63 -3.60 17.51
C GLU A 12 17.69 -2.54 18.07
N LEU A 13 16.64 -2.95 18.80
CA LEU A 13 15.71 -2.03 19.47
C LEU A 13 16.43 -1.20 20.54
N LYS A 14 17.29 -1.82 21.35
CA LYS A 14 18.12 -1.11 22.32
C LYS A 14 19.02 -0.07 21.65
N ALA A 15 19.68 -0.43 20.56
CA ALA A 15 20.51 0.50 19.78
C ALA A 15 19.68 1.65 19.17
N TYR A 16 18.49 1.34 18.66
CA TYR A 16 17.56 2.31 18.10
C TYR A 16 17.08 3.34 19.13
N TYR A 17 16.63 2.88 20.32
CA TYR A 17 16.17 3.77 21.38
C TYR A 17 17.33 4.59 21.96
N HIS A 18 18.49 3.97 22.18
CA HIS A 18 19.67 4.72 22.65
C HIS A 18 20.06 5.84 21.67
N PHE A 19 20.11 5.56 20.37
CA PHE A 19 20.37 6.58 19.35
C PHE A 19 19.29 7.67 19.33
N ARG A 20 18.01 7.30 19.49
CA ARG A 20 16.90 8.26 19.59
C ARG A 20 17.09 9.20 20.78
N TRP A 21 17.40 8.66 21.94
CA TRP A 21 17.66 9.44 23.15
C TRP A 21 18.83 10.39 22.96
N GLN A 22 19.97 9.86 22.48
CA GLN A 22 21.19 10.63 22.26
C GLN A 22 20.96 11.84 21.34
N VAL A 23 20.15 11.68 20.29
CA VAL A 23 19.93 12.77 19.32
C VAL A 23 18.80 13.73 19.73
N LEU A 24 17.72 13.23 20.35
CA LEU A 24 16.50 14.00 20.57
C LEU A 24 16.26 14.44 22.02
N ARG A 25 16.91 13.79 22.99
CA ARG A 25 16.65 13.95 24.44
C ARG A 25 17.87 14.43 25.21
N GLU A 26 19.04 13.84 24.96
CA GLU A 26 20.30 14.20 25.65
C GLU A 26 20.65 15.70 25.51
N PRO A 27 20.55 16.35 24.33
CA PRO A 27 20.86 17.79 24.21
C PRO A 27 19.96 18.69 25.06
N TRP A 28 18.80 18.16 25.48
CA TRP A 28 17.81 18.83 26.32
C TRP A 28 17.84 18.33 27.78
N ARG A 29 18.88 17.57 28.16
CA ARG A 29 19.08 17.00 29.50
C ARG A 29 17.90 16.17 30.00
N GLN A 30 17.21 15.48 29.09
CA GLN A 30 16.11 14.58 29.42
C GLN A 30 16.65 13.20 29.80
N PRO A 31 16.04 12.49 30.77
CA PRO A 31 16.53 11.20 31.24
C PRO A 31 16.39 10.09 30.19
N GLU A 32 17.22 9.05 30.27
CA GLU A 32 17.03 7.80 29.52
C GLU A 32 15.66 7.18 29.85
N GLY A 33 15.00 6.62 28.84
CA GLY A 33 13.62 6.16 28.88
C GLY A 33 12.61 7.19 28.35
N SER A 34 12.93 8.49 28.37
CA SER A 34 12.05 9.56 27.84
C SER A 34 11.93 9.57 26.31
N GLU A 35 12.77 8.82 25.61
CA GLU A 35 12.74 8.64 24.16
C GLU A 35 11.60 7.73 23.68
N ARG A 36 10.94 7.02 24.61
CA ARG A 36 9.81 6.13 24.33
C ARG A 36 8.48 6.78 24.70
N ASP A 37 7.42 6.40 24.01
CA ASP A 37 6.03 6.69 24.37
C ASP A 37 5.16 5.43 24.31
N ALA A 38 3.87 5.57 24.66
CA ALA A 38 2.92 4.46 24.72
C ALA A 38 2.62 3.81 23.35
N TYR A 39 3.03 4.43 22.25
CA TYR A 39 2.78 3.95 20.89
C TYR A 39 4.00 3.28 20.26
N ASP A 40 5.16 3.28 20.92
CA ASP A 40 6.37 2.67 20.34
C ASP A 40 6.16 1.18 20.02
N ASP A 41 5.53 0.40 20.90
CA ASP A 41 5.38 -1.04 20.68
C ASP A 41 4.42 -1.38 19.52
N THR A 42 3.54 -0.45 19.12
CA THR A 42 2.59 -0.59 18.00
C THR A 42 2.98 0.22 16.77
N SER A 43 4.18 0.80 16.76
CA SER A 43 4.67 1.65 15.67
C SER A 43 5.62 0.93 14.73
N GLN A 44 5.68 1.43 13.50
CA GLN A 44 6.70 1.01 12.57
C GLN A 44 8.00 1.81 12.77
N HIS A 45 9.09 1.08 12.99
CA HIS A 45 10.44 1.64 13.13
C HIS A 45 11.28 1.45 11.86
N ARG A 46 12.10 2.44 11.52
CA ARG A 46 13.13 2.38 10.48
C ARG A 46 14.44 2.89 11.03
N MET A 47 15.54 2.18 10.74
CA MET A 47 16.89 2.51 11.18
C MET A 47 17.87 2.34 10.02
N ILE A 48 18.79 3.29 9.84
CA ILE A 48 19.91 3.15 8.90
C ILE A 48 21.20 2.95 9.71
N LEU A 49 21.94 1.91 9.35
CA LEU A 49 23.25 1.58 9.89
C LEU A 49 24.36 1.99 8.91
N ASP A 50 25.52 2.40 9.43
CA ASP A 50 26.74 2.58 8.66
C ASP A 50 27.49 1.27 8.38
N GLY A 51 28.64 1.36 7.71
CA GLY A 51 29.47 0.20 7.38
C GLY A 51 30.07 -0.53 8.59
N ARG A 52 29.98 0.05 9.80
CA ARG A 52 30.41 -0.54 11.07
C ARG A 52 29.22 -1.07 11.88
N GLY A 53 28.00 -0.98 11.35
CA GLY A 53 26.77 -1.41 12.03
C GLY A 53 26.25 -0.40 13.06
N GLN A 54 26.74 0.86 13.07
CA GLN A 54 26.26 1.87 14.00
C GLN A 54 25.04 2.61 13.45
N PRO A 55 24.00 2.88 14.27
CA PRO A 55 22.87 3.71 13.86
C PRO A 55 23.33 5.12 13.49
N ILE A 56 22.90 5.60 12.33
CA ILE A 56 23.17 6.97 11.85
C ILE A 56 21.91 7.77 11.56
N ALA A 57 20.77 7.09 11.39
CA ALA A 57 19.46 7.72 11.26
C ALA A 57 18.34 6.77 11.67
N ILE A 58 17.26 7.36 12.18
CA ILE A 58 16.06 6.65 12.59
C ILE A 58 14.79 7.45 12.27
N GLY A 59 13.66 6.76 12.26
CA GLY A 59 12.34 7.37 12.31
C GLY A 59 11.30 6.38 12.83
N ARG A 60 10.14 6.92 13.26
CA ARG A 60 8.97 6.17 13.69
C ARG A 60 7.76 6.63 12.89
N LEU A 61 6.92 5.68 12.49
CA LEU A 61 5.59 5.92 12.00
C LEU A 61 4.59 5.20 12.90
N TYR A 62 3.57 5.91 13.36
CA TYR A 62 2.41 5.34 14.03
C TYR A 62 1.18 5.56 13.16
N LEU A 63 0.37 4.52 12.96
CA LEU A 63 -0.90 4.64 12.25
C LEU A 63 -1.99 4.96 13.26
N THR A 64 -2.67 6.09 13.08
CA THR A 64 -3.80 6.46 13.92
C THR A 64 -5.04 5.63 13.55
N PRO A 65 -6.03 5.51 14.46
CA PRO A 65 -7.31 4.87 14.14
C PRO A 65 -8.04 5.47 12.92
N ASP A 66 -7.81 6.74 12.61
CA ASP A 66 -8.41 7.45 11.45
C ASP A 66 -7.68 7.19 10.12
N ASN A 67 -6.66 6.32 10.15
CA ASN A 67 -5.78 5.97 9.05
C ASN A 67 -4.86 7.11 8.59
N ASP A 68 -4.36 7.91 9.53
CA ASP A 68 -3.28 8.87 9.29
C ASP A 68 -1.94 8.27 9.75
N GLY A 69 -0.89 8.49 8.94
CA GLY A 69 0.47 8.11 9.30
C GLY A 69 1.17 9.21 10.09
N GLN A 70 1.25 9.08 11.41
CA GLN A 70 1.96 10.02 12.26
C GLN A 70 3.47 9.72 12.29
N ILE A 71 4.27 10.57 11.64
CA ILE A 71 5.74 10.47 11.68
C ILE A 71 6.28 11.23 12.89
N ARG A 72 7.04 10.52 13.73
CA ARG A 72 7.69 11.05 14.93
C ARG A 72 9.10 10.53 15.08
N TYR A 73 9.86 11.18 15.96
CA TYR A 73 11.20 10.76 16.36
C TYR A 73 12.17 10.56 15.19
N MET A 74 12.05 11.42 14.16
CA MET A 74 13.02 11.51 13.07
C MET A 74 14.34 12.08 13.60
N ALA A 75 15.43 11.35 13.44
CA ALA A 75 16.76 11.77 13.89
C ALA A 75 17.84 11.31 12.91
N VAL A 76 18.80 12.21 12.63
CA VAL A 76 19.99 11.93 11.83
C VAL A 76 21.21 12.47 12.57
N SER A 77 22.25 11.63 12.68
CA SER A 77 23.53 12.00 13.27
C SER A 77 24.11 13.23 12.58
N SER A 78 24.69 14.15 13.35
CA SER A 78 25.22 15.45 12.87
C SER A 78 26.15 15.29 11.66
N ASN A 79 27.03 14.30 11.69
CA ASN A 79 28.01 14.00 10.63
C ASN A 79 27.39 13.51 9.30
N TYR A 80 26.10 13.17 9.32
CA TYR A 80 25.36 12.59 8.19
C TYR A 80 24.18 13.46 7.73
N ARG A 81 23.97 14.64 8.33
CA ARG A 81 22.97 15.63 7.89
C ARG A 81 23.35 16.22 6.52
N GLY A 82 22.35 16.66 5.76
CA GLY A 82 22.54 17.24 4.43
C GLY A 82 22.92 16.23 3.33
N LYS A 83 23.16 14.96 3.65
CA LYS A 83 23.58 13.90 2.70
C LYS A 83 22.42 13.02 2.19
N GLY A 84 21.17 13.48 2.34
CA GLY A 84 19.98 12.72 1.91
C GLY A 84 19.55 11.55 2.81
N ILE A 85 20.28 11.23 3.88
CA ILE A 85 19.98 10.07 4.76
C ILE A 85 18.59 10.15 5.41
N GLY A 86 18.18 11.34 5.86
CA GLY A 86 16.83 11.53 6.42
C GLY A 86 15.71 11.29 5.40
N ALA A 87 15.95 11.59 4.12
CA ALA A 87 14.98 11.34 3.06
C ALA A 87 14.80 9.83 2.81
N LEU A 88 15.86 9.02 2.96
CA LEU A 88 15.75 7.56 2.86
C LEU A 88 14.84 6.97 3.95
N ILE A 89 14.95 7.45 5.20
CA ILE A 89 14.02 7.07 6.27
C ILE A 89 12.60 7.52 5.91
N MET A 90 12.43 8.77 5.47
CA MET A 90 11.12 9.32 5.09
C MET A 90 10.45 8.48 4.01
N VAL A 91 11.14 8.18 2.91
CA VAL A 91 10.63 7.33 1.82
C VAL A 91 10.23 5.95 2.33
N ALA A 92 11.01 5.35 3.23
CA ALA A 92 10.71 4.03 3.77
C ALA A 92 9.50 4.02 4.72
N LEU A 93 9.30 5.08 5.50
CA LEU A 93 8.12 5.24 6.36
C LEU A 93 6.89 5.57 5.51
N GLU A 94 7.02 6.47 4.55
CA GLU A 94 5.96 6.84 3.61
C GLU A 94 5.49 5.63 2.80
N SER A 95 6.42 4.81 2.29
CA SER A 95 6.09 3.56 1.59
C SER A 95 5.29 2.60 2.46
N TYR A 96 5.64 2.47 3.74
CA TYR A 96 4.91 1.62 4.68
C TYR A 96 3.54 2.21 5.00
N ALA A 97 3.46 3.51 5.31
CA ALA A 97 2.19 4.20 5.58
C ALA A 97 1.20 3.99 4.43
N ARG A 98 1.69 4.11 3.20
CA ARG A 98 0.88 3.89 2.01
C ARG A 98 0.47 2.41 1.81
N GLN A 99 1.28 1.43 2.20
CA GLN A 99 0.93 0.00 2.15
C GLN A 99 -0.21 -0.31 3.13
N GLU A 100 -0.19 0.34 4.28
CA GLU A 100 -1.22 0.23 5.32
C GLU A 100 -2.45 1.13 5.02
N GLY A 101 -2.49 1.76 3.85
CA GLY A 101 -3.63 2.54 3.38
C GLY A 101 -3.78 3.92 4.02
N ALA A 102 -2.72 4.47 4.64
CA ALA A 102 -2.78 5.78 5.25
C ALA A 102 -3.16 6.86 4.23
N LYS A 103 -4.14 7.70 4.58
CA LYS A 103 -4.67 8.76 3.70
C LYS A 103 -3.71 9.95 3.58
N ARG A 104 -2.96 10.19 4.65
CA ARG A 104 -2.01 11.30 4.76
C ARG A 104 -0.95 10.99 5.80
N LEU A 105 0.20 11.64 5.68
CA LEU A 105 1.20 11.72 6.72
C LEU A 105 1.03 13.00 7.51
N VAL A 106 1.19 12.93 8.82
CA VAL A 106 1.18 14.07 9.72
C VAL A 106 2.45 14.04 10.56
N CYS A 107 3.08 15.20 10.76
CA CYS A 107 4.17 15.34 11.72
C CYS A 107 4.12 16.71 12.41
N ASN A 108 4.73 16.77 13.59
CA ASN A 108 4.93 18.02 14.32
C ASN A 108 6.41 18.39 14.12
N ALA A 109 6.67 19.31 13.19
CA ALA A 109 8.03 19.69 12.80
C ALA A 109 8.54 20.85 13.66
N ARG A 110 9.78 20.74 14.14
CA ARG A 110 10.53 21.90 14.68
C ARG A 110 10.82 22.88 13.54
N GLU A 111 10.93 24.17 13.85
CA GLU A 111 11.21 25.21 12.84
C GLU A 111 12.39 24.86 11.92
N GLU A 112 13.51 24.39 12.49
CA GLU A 112 14.70 23.98 11.74
C GLU A 112 14.46 22.81 10.76
N ALA A 113 13.46 21.97 11.02
CA ALA A 113 13.13 20.79 10.23
C ALA A 113 12.07 21.07 9.15
N ILE A 114 11.37 22.20 9.19
CA ILE A 114 10.33 22.56 8.21
C ILE A 114 10.86 22.46 6.76
N PRO A 115 12.04 23.02 6.39
CA PRO A 115 12.54 22.91 5.02
C PRO A 115 12.79 21.47 4.57
N PHE A 116 13.07 20.55 5.50
CA PHE A 116 13.20 19.13 5.19
C PHE A 116 11.84 18.51 4.83
N TYR A 117 10.79 18.78 5.62
CA TYR A 117 9.46 18.24 5.34
C TYR A 117 8.83 18.84 4.08
N VAL A 118 9.01 20.15 3.84
CA VAL A 118 8.57 20.80 2.59
C VAL A 118 9.21 20.14 1.36
N ARG A 119 10.53 19.87 1.40
CA ARG A 119 11.21 19.15 0.29
C ARG A 119 10.72 17.72 0.10
N ASN A 120 10.12 17.11 1.12
CA ASN A 120 9.51 15.78 1.03
C ASN A 120 8.01 15.85 0.69
N GLY A 121 7.48 17.03 0.33
CA GLY A 121 6.10 17.20 -0.13
C GLY A 121 5.08 17.41 1.00
N PHE A 122 5.51 17.81 2.19
CA PHE A 122 4.58 18.23 3.25
C PHE A 122 4.24 19.71 3.12
N GLU A 123 2.99 20.02 3.41
CA GLU A 123 2.43 21.36 3.52
C GLU A 123 2.28 21.76 4.98
N ASN A 124 2.48 23.04 5.27
CA ASN A 124 2.41 23.60 6.61
C ASN A 124 0.96 23.97 6.95
N GLN A 125 0.43 23.45 8.05
CA GLN A 125 -0.93 23.69 8.52
C GLN A 125 -0.99 24.71 9.67
N GLY A 126 0.14 25.25 10.11
CA GLY A 126 0.25 26.28 11.14
C GLY A 126 0.74 25.79 12.50
N GLU A 127 0.66 26.66 13.50
CA GLU A 127 1.11 26.39 14.87
C GLU A 127 0.17 25.44 15.61
N LEU A 128 0.76 24.51 16.38
CA LEU A 128 0.01 23.69 17.34
C LEU A 128 -0.13 24.48 18.65
N SER A 129 -1.35 24.82 19.04
CA SER A 129 -1.63 25.66 20.21
C SER A 129 -1.34 25.00 21.57
N ASP A 130 -1.19 23.67 21.62
CA ASP A 130 -1.30 22.91 22.88
C ASP A 130 -0.03 22.14 23.35
N GLU A 131 1.12 22.26 22.68
CA GLU A 131 2.34 21.60 23.19
C GLU A 131 2.99 22.42 24.33
N ARG A 132 2.77 21.98 25.58
CA ARG A 132 3.32 22.54 26.84
C ARG A 132 4.85 22.33 27.03
N GLY A 133 5.64 22.41 25.96
CA GLY A 133 7.10 22.22 25.96
C GLY A 133 7.86 23.49 25.55
N PRO A 134 9.18 23.56 25.77
CA PRO A 134 9.99 24.74 25.42
C PRO A 134 10.23 24.91 23.91
N ILE A 135 9.81 23.95 23.09
CA ILE A 135 10.09 23.91 21.64
C ILE A 135 8.79 24.11 20.90
N ARG A 136 8.75 25.13 20.04
CA ARG A 136 7.63 25.37 19.12
C ARG A 136 7.65 24.33 17.99
N HIS A 137 6.50 23.74 17.73
CA HIS A 137 6.30 22.85 16.59
C HIS A 137 5.16 23.38 15.71
N GLN A 138 5.30 23.14 14.42
CA GLN A 138 4.26 23.41 13.42
C GLN A 138 3.74 22.08 12.87
N GLN A 139 2.43 21.97 12.73
CA GLN A 139 1.82 20.79 12.14
C GLN A 139 2.08 20.80 10.64
N MET A 140 2.58 19.68 10.14
CA MET A 140 2.84 19.49 8.72
C MET A 140 2.10 18.26 8.22
N LEU A 141 1.51 18.37 7.03
CA LEU A 141 0.65 17.36 6.45
C LEU A 141 1.07 17.08 5.02
N LYS A 142 1.16 15.81 4.64
CA LYS A 142 1.32 15.39 3.25
C LYS A 142 0.18 14.46 2.89
N GLN A 143 -0.63 14.82 1.91
CA GLN A 143 -1.61 13.88 1.36
C GLN A 143 -0.87 12.70 0.73
N LEU A 144 -1.33 11.50 1.03
CA LEU A 144 -0.79 10.30 0.41
C LEU A 144 -1.79 9.81 -0.62
N ASP A 145 -1.34 9.79 -1.87
CA ASP A 145 -1.91 8.85 -2.82
C ASP A 145 -1.50 7.44 -2.36
N PRO A 146 -2.44 6.50 -2.20
CA PRO A 146 -2.16 5.13 -1.79
C PRO A 146 -1.02 4.48 -2.61
N LEU A 147 -0.16 3.63 -2.01
CA LEU A 147 0.93 2.91 -2.74
C LEU A 147 0.36 1.95 -3.78
N ALA A 148 -0.93 1.66 -3.65
CA ALA A 148 -1.76 0.96 -4.60
C ALA A 148 -1.59 1.57 -6.02
N ASP A 149 -1.42 2.89 -6.13
CA ASP A 149 -1.53 3.62 -7.39
C ASP A 149 -0.29 3.61 -8.30
N VAL A 150 0.49 2.52 -8.38
CA VAL A 150 1.19 2.26 -9.65
C VAL A 150 0.13 1.78 -10.64
N LEU A 151 -0.64 2.73 -11.16
CA LEU A 151 -1.59 2.54 -12.26
C LEU A 151 -0.90 3.00 -13.55
N ARG A 152 -0.32 2.05 -14.28
CA ARG A 152 0.03 2.21 -15.69
C ARG A 152 -1.27 2.49 -16.42
N ARG A 153 -1.45 3.71 -16.94
CA ARG A 153 -2.72 4.16 -17.57
C ARG A 153 -3.86 4.31 -16.55
N PRO A 154 -3.78 5.33 -15.68
CA PRO A 154 -4.84 5.60 -14.70
C PRO A 154 -6.17 5.98 -15.38
N ASP A 155 -6.10 6.56 -16.59
CA ASP A 155 -7.26 6.83 -17.46
C ASP A 155 -8.08 5.56 -17.74
N TRP A 156 -7.40 4.46 -18.09
CA TRP A 156 -8.08 3.19 -18.38
C TRP A 156 -8.57 2.48 -17.12
N CYS A 157 -7.86 2.62 -16.01
CA CYS A 157 -8.30 2.06 -14.74
C CYS A 157 -9.56 2.78 -14.26
N ALA A 158 -9.63 4.11 -14.39
CA ALA A 158 -10.83 4.88 -14.09
C ALA A 158 -12.01 4.50 -15.00
N GLU A 159 -11.77 4.33 -16.31
CA GLU A 159 -12.79 3.86 -17.27
C GLU A 159 -13.32 2.47 -16.88
N LEU A 160 -12.43 1.53 -16.54
CA LEU A 160 -12.81 0.18 -16.10
C LEU A 160 -13.61 0.20 -14.79
N GLN A 161 -13.19 1.02 -13.83
CA GLN A 161 -13.89 1.17 -12.55
C GLN A 161 -15.30 1.76 -12.73
N ASP A 162 -15.43 2.83 -13.52
CA ASP A 162 -16.72 3.45 -13.85
C ASP A 162 -17.65 2.48 -14.56
N ARG A 163 -17.11 1.66 -15.46
CA ARG A 163 -17.86 0.60 -16.13
C ARG A 163 -18.41 -0.42 -15.15
N TRP A 164 -17.60 -0.92 -14.21
CA TRP A 164 -18.07 -1.85 -13.20
C TRP A 164 -19.18 -1.26 -12.35
N GLU A 165 -19.04 -0.02 -11.91
CA GLU A 165 -20.05 0.66 -11.09
C GLU A 165 -21.38 0.86 -11.81
N LYS A 166 -21.35 1.19 -13.11
CA LYS A 166 -22.56 1.46 -13.91
C LYS A 166 -23.20 0.19 -14.48
N GLU A 167 -22.41 -0.74 -15.00
CA GLU A 167 -22.90 -1.91 -15.74
C GLU A 167 -23.00 -3.17 -14.86
N ILE A 168 -22.31 -3.21 -13.72
CA ILE A 168 -22.28 -4.37 -12.81
C ILE A 168 -22.61 -3.89 -11.38
N PRO A 169 -23.89 -3.61 -11.05
CA PRO A 169 -24.27 -2.98 -9.78
C PRO A 169 -23.80 -3.73 -8.52
N ILE A 170 -23.65 -5.05 -8.60
CA ILE A 170 -23.15 -5.85 -7.47
C ILE A 170 -21.69 -5.50 -7.13
N SER A 171 -20.87 -5.09 -8.11
CA SER A 171 -19.46 -4.73 -7.87
C SER A 171 -19.32 -3.51 -6.96
N ASP A 172 -20.16 -2.49 -7.16
CA ASP A 172 -20.27 -1.31 -6.31
C ASP A 172 -20.74 -1.68 -4.90
N LYS A 173 -21.79 -2.52 -4.78
CA LYS A 173 -22.28 -2.99 -3.47
C LYS A 173 -21.25 -3.78 -2.69
N MET A 174 -20.38 -4.52 -3.38
CA MET A 174 -19.26 -5.23 -2.77
C MET A 174 -18.07 -4.30 -2.44
N GLY A 175 -18.09 -3.05 -2.90
CA GLY A 175 -17.00 -2.10 -2.75
C GLY A 175 -15.74 -2.53 -3.51
N ILE A 176 -15.89 -3.18 -4.66
CA ILE A 176 -14.75 -3.62 -5.46
C ILE A 176 -14.07 -2.40 -6.08
N LYS A 177 -12.78 -2.24 -5.79
CA LYS A 177 -11.95 -1.16 -6.33
C LYS A 177 -10.69 -1.71 -6.96
N ILE A 178 -10.30 -1.16 -8.09
CA ILE A 178 -8.98 -1.37 -8.66
C ILE A 178 -7.96 -0.74 -7.72
N THR A 179 -7.01 -1.54 -7.24
CA THR A 179 -5.96 -1.07 -6.35
C THR A 179 -4.63 -0.97 -7.07
N GLN A 180 -4.34 -1.77 -8.10
CA GLN A 180 -3.06 -1.68 -8.81
C GLN A 180 -3.16 -2.17 -10.24
N TYR A 181 -2.41 -1.55 -11.15
CA TYR A 181 -2.21 -2.06 -12.50
C TYR A 181 -0.85 -1.64 -13.07
N THR A 182 0.07 -2.57 -13.29
CA THR A 182 1.42 -2.24 -13.78
C THR A 182 1.65 -2.60 -15.25
N GLY A 183 0.64 -3.12 -15.95
CA GLY A 183 0.80 -3.81 -17.23
C GLY A 183 1.23 -5.28 -17.10
N TYR A 184 1.88 -5.65 -16.00
CA TYR A 184 2.29 -7.02 -15.70
C TYR A 184 1.46 -7.65 -14.57
N ARG A 185 1.01 -6.85 -13.61
CA ARG A 185 0.25 -7.24 -12.42
C ARG A 185 -1.01 -6.40 -12.31
N PHE A 186 -2.11 -7.01 -11.90
CA PHE A 186 -3.38 -6.35 -11.67
C PHE A 186 -3.96 -6.78 -10.32
N GLU A 187 -4.43 -5.81 -9.54
CA GLU A 187 -5.00 -6.03 -8.22
C GLU A 187 -6.30 -5.28 -8.02
N VAL A 188 -7.21 -5.93 -7.30
CA VAL A 188 -8.44 -5.33 -6.80
C VAL A 188 -8.57 -5.59 -5.30
N GLY A 189 -9.19 -4.65 -4.60
CA GLY A 189 -9.65 -4.83 -3.23
C GLY A 189 -11.18 -4.84 -3.16
N ALA A 190 -11.73 -5.28 -2.02
CA ALA A 190 -13.15 -5.17 -1.72
C ALA A 190 -13.38 -4.78 -0.25
N VAL A 191 -14.56 -4.23 0.07
CA VAL A 191 -14.90 -3.87 1.45
C VAL A 191 -15.37 -5.13 2.20
N LEU A 192 -14.57 -5.66 3.12
CA LEU A 192 -14.88 -6.91 3.82
C LEU A 192 -16.27 -6.91 4.47
N ASN A 193 -16.62 -5.83 5.19
CA ASN A 193 -17.88 -5.73 5.93
C ASN A 193 -19.13 -5.84 5.03
N ALA A 194 -19.03 -5.40 3.77
CA ALA A 194 -20.13 -5.51 2.80
C ALA A 194 -20.28 -6.93 2.23
N ASN A 195 -19.33 -7.81 2.54
CA ASN A 195 -19.20 -9.14 1.95
C ASN A 195 -19.20 -10.25 3.01
N LEU A 196 -19.64 -10.00 4.24
CA LEU A 196 -19.61 -11.00 5.32
C LEU A 196 -20.70 -12.08 5.15
N ASN A 197 -20.38 -13.28 5.60
CA ASN A 197 -21.32 -14.37 5.84
C ASN A 197 -21.67 -14.49 7.35
N PRO A 198 -22.57 -15.40 7.77
CA PRO A 198 -22.94 -15.57 9.18
C PRO A 198 -21.80 -15.95 10.14
N HIS A 199 -20.62 -16.30 9.62
CA HIS A 199 -19.42 -16.64 10.39
C HIS A 199 -18.41 -15.48 10.48
N ASN A 200 -18.82 -14.25 10.11
CA ASN A 200 -17.94 -13.07 10.09
C ASN A 200 -16.68 -13.26 9.22
N THR A 201 -16.82 -14.00 8.13
CA THR A 201 -15.78 -14.19 7.10
C THR A 201 -16.35 -13.80 5.74
N MET A 202 -15.51 -13.52 4.76
CA MET A 202 -15.97 -13.16 3.42
C MET A 202 -16.82 -14.29 2.80
N PHE A 203 -17.99 -13.93 2.28
CA PHE A 203 -18.95 -14.81 1.65
C PHE A 203 -18.36 -15.46 0.39
N ALA A 204 -18.59 -16.77 0.22
CA ALA A 204 -18.01 -17.54 -0.89
C ALA A 204 -18.35 -16.96 -2.27
N GLY A 205 -19.59 -16.47 -2.46
CA GLY A 205 -20.00 -15.81 -3.70
C GLY A 205 -19.31 -14.46 -3.92
N SER A 206 -19.04 -13.71 -2.85
CA SER A 206 -18.27 -12.47 -2.93
C SER A 206 -16.81 -12.72 -3.35
N ILE A 207 -16.18 -13.75 -2.80
CA ILE A 207 -14.82 -14.17 -3.19
C ILE A 207 -14.80 -14.58 -4.68
N PHE A 208 -15.81 -15.33 -5.14
CA PHE A 208 -15.94 -15.74 -6.53
C PHE A 208 -16.12 -14.54 -7.49
N THR A 209 -17.00 -13.60 -7.15
CA THR A 209 -17.23 -12.39 -7.95
C THR A 209 -15.97 -11.53 -8.03
N MET A 210 -15.26 -11.35 -6.91
CA MET A 210 -13.97 -10.63 -6.89
C MET A 210 -12.92 -11.32 -7.77
N GLY A 211 -12.80 -12.65 -7.69
CA GLY A 211 -11.91 -13.43 -8.57
C GLY A 211 -12.26 -13.27 -10.05
N THR A 212 -13.55 -13.31 -10.37
CA THR A 212 -14.05 -13.12 -11.73
C THR A 212 -13.71 -11.73 -12.29
N LEU A 213 -13.99 -10.66 -11.52
CA LEU A 213 -13.72 -9.29 -11.96
C LEU A 213 -12.22 -8.98 -12.02
N THR A 214 -11.41 -9.56 -11.13
CA THR A 214 -9.94 -9.43 -11.21
C THR A 214 -9.42 -10.00 -12.53
N ALA A 215 -9.84 -11.22 -12.87
CA ALA A 215 -9.43 -11.87 -14.11
C ALA A 215 -9.94 -11.13 -15.35
N TRP A 216 -11.23 -10.74 -15.35
CA TRP A 216 -11.85 -10.01 -16.45
C TRP A 216 -11.18 -8.65 -16.67
N GLY A 217 -10.91 -7.90 -15.60
CA GLY A 217 -10.24 -6.60 -15.65
C GLY A 217 -8.84 -6.67 -16.25
N MET A 218 -8.04 -7.68 -15.86
CA MET A 218 -6.72 -7.90 -16.46
C MET A 218 -6.82 -8.16 -17.97
N VAL A 219 -7.77 -8.99 -18.42
CA VAL A 219 -7.99 -9.27 -19.84
C VAL A 219 -8.43 -8.01 -20.60
N TRP A 220 -9.33 -7.22 -20.01
CA TRP A 220 -9.81 -5.98 -20.60
C TRP A 220 -8.68 -4.97 -20.81
N LEU A 221 -7.84 -4.77 -19.79
CA LEU A 221 -6.68 -3.87 -19.86
C LEU A 221 -5.65 -4.32 -20.90
N LEU A 222 -5.38 -5.63 -21.00
CA LEU A 222 -4.48 -6.19 -22.03
C LEU A 222 -5.03 -6.05 -23.46
N LEU A 223 -6.35 -6.09 -23.63
CA LEU A 223 -6.98 -5.83 -24.94
C LEU A 223 -6.86 -4.36 -25.32
N LYS A 224 -7.10 -3.43 -24.39
CA LYS A 224 -6.84 -1.98 -24.57
C LYS A 224 -5.39 -1.72 -24.95
N GLU A 225 -4.41 -2.35 -24.29
CA GLU A 225 -2.99 -2.21 -24.63
C GLU A 225 -2.64 -2.63 -26.07
N ARG A 226 -3.42 -3.54 -26.64
CA ARG A 226 -3.23 -4.04 -28.00
C ARG A 226 -4.10 -3.35 -29.05
N GLY A 227 -4.86 -2.32 -28.66
CA GLY A 227 -5.82 -1.64 -29.54
C GLY A 227 -6.96 -2.56 -30.00
N LEU A 228 -7.43 -3.44 -29.11
CA LEU A 228 -8.51 -4.41 -29.36
C LEU A 228 -9.73 -4.15 -28.44
N ASP A 229 -9.99 -2.88 -28.13
CA ASP A 229 -10.97 -2.41 -27.17
C ASP A 229 -12.45 -2.70 -27.54
N THR A 230 -12.74 -3.03 -28.80
CA THR A 230 -14.07 -3.49 -29.25
C THR A 230 -14.31 -4.99 -29.06
N THR A 231 -13.38 -5.71 -28.43
CA THR A 231 -13.50 -7.15 -28.23
C THR A 231 -14.38 -7.46 -27.02
N SER A 232 -15.45 -8.22 -27.25
CA SER A 232 -16.33 -8.74 -26.20
C SER A 232 -15.65 -9.87 -25.41
N ILE A 233 -15.76 -9.80 -24.08
CA ILE A 233 -15.13 -10.74 -23.13
C ILE A 233 -16.22 -11.49 -22.36
N MET A 234 -16.31 -12.80 -22.56
CA MET A 234 -17.31 -13.66 -21.90
C MET A 234 -16.63 -14.74 -21.07
N LEU A 235 -16.95 -14.84 -19.78
CA LEU A 235 -16.56 -15.99 -18.94
C LEU A 235 -17.37 -17.21 -19.40
N VAL A 236 -16.69 -18.30 -19.78
CA VAL A 236 -17.34 -19.52 -20.31
C VAL A 236 -17.15 -20.74 -19.42
N ASP A 237 -16.13 -20.73 -18.56
CA ASP A 237 -15.87 -21.77 -17.57
C ASP A 237 -15.11 -21.18 -16.39
N SER A 238 -15.37 -21.67 -15.18
CA SER A 238 -14.67 -21.20 -13.99
C SER A 238 -14.56 -22.28 -12.93
N HIS A 239 -13.47 -22.24 -12.18
CA HIS A 239 -13.21 -23.09 -11.03
C HIS A 239 -12.67 -22.24 -9.89
N ILE A 240 -13.11 -22.51 -8.66
CA ILE A 240 -12.57 -21.86 -7.47
C ILE A 240 -12.27 -22.90 -6.39
N ARG A 241 -11.15 -22.72 -5.70
CA ARG A 241 -10.75 -23.53 -4.56
C ARG A 241 -10.59 -22.64 -3.33
N TYR A 242 -11.46 -22.83 -2.34
CA TYR A 242 -11.37 -22.19 -1.04
C TYR A 242 -10.44 -23.01 -0.13
N ARG A 243 -9.44 -22.36 0.47
CA ARG A 243 -8.45 -23.03 1.34
C ARG A 243 -8.59 -22.56 2.79
N GLN A 244 -8.77 -21.26 2.98
CA GLN A 244 -8.91 -20.62 4.29
C GLN A 244 -9.98 -19.52 4.24
N PRO A 245 -10.62 -19.20 5.38
CA PRO A 245 -11.50 -18.04 5.47
C PRO A 245 -10.74 -16.72 5.25
N ILE A 246 -11.44 -15.71 4.74
CA ILE A 246 -10.92 -14.33 4.65
C ILE A 246 -11.61 -13.49 5.74
N THR A 247 -10.81 -12.98 6.68
CA THR A 247 -11.23 -12.19 7.86
C THR A 247 -10.63 -10.78 7.89
N GLU A 248 -9.67 -10.51 7.01
CA GLU A 248 -8.99 -9.23 6.84
C GLU A 248 -9.34 -8.63 5.47
N THR A 249 -8.74 -7.48 5.15
CA THR A 249 -8.94 -6.79 3.87
C THR A 249 -8.67 -7.75 2.69
N PRO A 250 -9.70 -8.07 1.88
CA PRO A 250 -9.55 -9.01 0.78
C PRO A 250 -8.81 -8.37 -0.40
N LYS A 251 -7.90 -9.12 -1.01
CA LYS A 251 -7.21 -8.73 -2.25
C LYS A 251 -7.38 -9.81 -3.31
N GLY A 252 -7.76 -9.42 -4.53
CA GLY A 252 -7.70 -10.27 -5.72
C GLY A 252 -6.50 -9.89 -6.56
N ILE A 253 -5.59 -10.84 -6.83
CA ILE A 253 -4.30 -10.57 -7.48
C ILE A 253 -4.12 -11.50 -8.67
N THR A 254 -3.77 -10.94 -9.83
CA THR A 254 -3.32 -11.71 -11.00
C THR A 254 -2.17 -11.00 -11.70
N SER A 255 -1.59 -11.68 -12.67
CA SER A 255 -0.39 -11.27 -13.36
C SER A 255 -0.33 -11.90 -14.75
N LEU A 256 0.57 -11.38 -15.60
CA LEU A 256 0.76 -11.90 -16.95
C LEU A 256 1.23 -13.36 -16.95
N HIS A 257 1.98 -13.81 -15.94
CA HIS A 257 2.41 -15.21 -15.82
C HIS A 257 1.27 -16.17 -15.44
N CYS A 258 0.21 -15.65 -14.82
CA CYS A 258 -0.99 -16.42 -14.47
C CYS A 258 -2.01 -16.50 -15.62
N LEU A 259 -1.67 -15.95 -16.79
CA LEU A 259 -2.52 -15.87 -17.96
C LEU A 259 -1.99 -16.78 -19.08
N GLN A 260 -2.89 -17.57 -19.67
CA GLN A 260 -2.59 -18.48 -20.77
C GLN A 260 -3.59 -18.27 -21.90
N GLY A 261 -3.13 -18.07 -23.12
CA GLY A 261 -4.02 -17.90 -24.27
C GLY A 261 -3.33 -17.23 -25.43
N ASP A 262 -3.93 -17.35 -26.61
CA ASP A 262 -3.41 -16.81 -27.86
C ASP A 262 -4.28 -15.65 -28.33
N PHE A 263 -3.78 -14.43 -28.10
CA PHE A 263 -4.43 -13.20 -28.52
C PHE A 263 -4.19 -12.86 -30.00
N ASP A 264 -3.18 -13.46 -30.65
CA ASP A 264 -2.88 -13.16 -32.04
C ASP A 264 -3.99 -13.69 -32.97
N ARG A 265 -4.74 -14.71 -32.52
CA ARG A 265 -5.96 -15.18 -33.22
C ARG A 265 -6.99 -14.07 -33.44
N LEU A 266 -7.08 -13.09 -32.54
CA LEU A 266 -8.01 -11.96 -32.66
C LEU A 266 -7.67 -11.01 -33.83
N LYS A 267 -6.37 -10.88 -34.16
CA LYS A 267 -5.93 -10.11 -35.33
C LYS A 267 -6.46 -10.71 -36.64
N SER A 268 -6.64 -12.03 -36.68
CA SER A 268 -7.21 -12.76 -37.83
C SER A 268 -8.74 -12.83 -37.84
N GLY A 269 -9.44 -12.11 -36.95
CA GLY A 269 -10.90 -12.12 -36.84
C GLY A 269 -11.49 -13.39 -36.22
N LYS A 270 -10.65 -14.28 -35.65
CA LYS A 270 -11.07 -15.53 -35.02
C LYS A 270 -11.27 -15.34 -33.53
N ARG A 271 -12.20 -16.10 -32.95
CA ARG A 271 -12.37 -16.18 -31.48
C ARG A 271 -11.10 -16.68 -30.82
N ALA A 272 -10.77 -16.13 -29.66
CA ALA A 272 -9.67 -16.57 -28.82
C ALA A 272 -10.18 -17.05 -27.45
N ARG A 273 -9.40 -17.92 -26.81
CA ARG A 273 -9.65 -18.35 -25.44
C ARG A 273 -8.47 -17.95 -24.57
N VAL A 274 -8.77 -17.38 -23.41
CA VAL A 274 -7.79 -16.96 -22.42
C VAL A 274 -8.18 -17.53 -21.07
N LYS A 275 -7.27 -18.25 -20.43
CA LYS A 275 -7.40 -18.72 -19.07
C LYS A 275 -6.60 -17.82 -18.14
N VAL A 276 -7.20 -17.40 -17.04
CA VAL A 276 -6.57 -16.52 -16.04
C VAL A 276 -6.73 -17.16 -14.67
N THR A 277 -5.62 -17.18 -13.91
CA THR A 277 -5.62 -17.60 -12.50
C THR A 277 -5.50 -16.37 -11.61
N VAL A 278 -6.26 -16.33 -10.53
CA VAL A 278 -6.30 -15.24 -9.57
C VAL A 278 -6.09 -15.81 -8.17
N ALA A 279 -5.17 -15.22 -7.42
CA ALA A 279 -5.02 -15.48 -5.99
C ALA A 279 -5.91 -14.51 -5.20
N LEU A 280 -6.74 -15.05 -4.31
CA LEU A 280 -7.58 -14.27 -3.41
C LEU A 280 -6.99 -14.37 -2.01
N CYS A 281 -6.60 -13.23 -1.44
CA CYS A 281 -5.79 -13.17 -0.22
C CYS A 281 -6.59 -12.67 0.98
N ASN A 282 -6.26 -13.21 2.15
CA ASN A 282 -6.57 -12.66 3.46
C ASN A 282 -5.36 -11.82 3.91
N GLY A 283 -5.47 -10.49 3.81
CA GLY A 283 -4.29 -9.63 3.90
C GLY A 283 -3.31 -9.97 2.78
N ASP A 284 -2.11 -10.43 3.14
CA ASP A 284 -1.07 -10.84 2.18
C ASP A 284 -0.97 -12.37 2.00
N THR A 285 -1.82 -13.15 2.68
CA THR A 285 -1.78 -14.61 2.63
C THR A 285 -2.83 -15.17 1.66
N PRO A 286 -2.46 -16.03 0.68
CA PRO A 286 -3.42 -16.65 -0.22
C PRO A 286 -4.44 -17.54 0.53
N ALA A 287 -5.72 -17.25 0.36
CA ALA A 287 -6.84 -17.91 1.04
C ALA A 287 -7.76 -18.70 0.06
N ALA A 288 -7.86 -18.26 -1.19
CA ALA A 288 -8.53 -18.99 -2.26
C ALA A 288 -7.83 -18.77 -3.60
N GLU A 289 -8.11 -19.66 -4.55
CA GLU A 289 -7.59 -19.57 -5.92
C GLU A 289 -8.75 -19.71 -6.90
N PHE A 290 -8.92 -18.71 -7.76
CA PHE A 290 -9.90 -18.71 -8.84
C PHE A 290 -9.19 -18.94 -10.17
N SER A 291 -9.80 -19.73 -11.05
CA SER A 291 -9.39 -19.93 -12.43
C SER A 291 -10.59 -19.68 -13.34
N GLY A 292 -10.48 -18.73 -14.26
CA GLY A 292 -11.54 -18.42 -15.23
C GLY A 292 -11.04 -18.62 -16.66
N THR A 293 -11.88 -19.22 -17.51
CA THR A 293 -11.66 -19.29 -18.96
C THR A 293 -12.61 -18.30 -19.64
N PHE A 294 -12.03 -17.36 -20.37
CA PHE A 294 -12.74 -16.31 -21.09
C PHE A 294 -12.66 -16.56 -22.59
N MET A 295 -13.80 -16.41 -23.27
CA MET A 295 -13.88 -16.35 -24.72
C MET A 295 -13.86 -14.89 -25.17
N LEU A 296 -12.97 -14.59 -26.11
CA LEU A 296 -12.78 -13.27 -26.71
C LEU A 296 -13.37 -13.28 -28.11
N ILE A 297 -14.33 -12.39 -28.36
CA ILE A 297 -15.09 -12.33 -29.60
C ILE A 297 -14.98 -10.90 -30.14
N ARG A 298 -14.38 -10.75 -31.32
CA ARG A 298 -14.30 -9.47 -32.00
C ARG A 298 -15.64 -9.21 -32.69
N GLU A 299 -16.25 -8.08 -32.39
CA GLU A 299 -17.45 -7.58 -33.06
C GLU A 299 -17.11 -6.91 -34.39
#